data_AF-A0A5M5N255-F1
#
_entry.id   AF-A0A5M5N255-F1
#
_cell.length_a   1.000
_cell.length_b   1.000
_cell.length_c   1.000
_cell.angle_alpha   90.00
_cell.angle_beta   90.00
_cell.angle_gamma   90.00
#
_symmetry.space_group_name_H-M   'P 1'
#
loop_
_entity.id
_entity.type
_entity.pdbx_description
1 polymer ?
#
loop_
_entity_poly.entity_id
_entity_poly.type
_entity_poly.pdbx_seq_one_letter_code
_entity_poly.pdbx_strand_id
1 'polypeptide(L)'
;MKADIGLIFKYILAIIIPLIVYFGIGWIAKDIYFSIWEIVDSTTLEEIYNKEILVYACVAVGYIILCHIILDDNSPVGGMVFAGAFPVVGYILCVYVLPISEGAAILNTILCIVGDIMASLAFIRE
;
A
#
# COMPACT_ATOMS: atom_id res chain seq x y z
N MET A 1 5.48 5.65 -35.94
CA MET A 1 5.49 5.88 -34.48
C MET A 1 6.44 4.87 -33.87
N LYS A 2 7.68 5.25 -33.52
CA LYS A 2 8.59 4.36 -32.78
C LYS A 2 8.15 4.42 -31.32
N ALA A 3 7.71 3.29 -30.77
CA ALA A 3 7.48 3.20 -29.34
C ALA A 3 8.80 3.49 -28.62
N ASP A 4 8.78 4.40 -27.66
CA ASP A 4 9.92 4.61 -26.77
C ASP A 4 9.96 3.44 -25.79
N ILE A 5 10.77 2.44 -26.14
CA ILE A 5 10.96 1.21 -25.36
C ILE A 5 11.44 1.54 -23.94
N GLY A 6 12.21 2.62 -23.76
CA GLY A 6 12.68 3.07 -22.46
C GLY A 6 11.54 3.56 -21.59
N LEU A 7 10.63 4.36 -22.15
CA LEU A 7 9.45 4.83 -21.42
C LEU A 7 8.53 3.67 -21.01
N ILE A 8 8.27 2.72 -21.92
CA ILE A 8 7.45 1.53 -21.62
C ILE A 8 8.06 0.73 -20.46
N PHE A 9 9.39 0.56 -20.46
CA PHE A 9 10.08 -0.14 -19.40
C PHE A 9 9.93 0.57 -18.04
N LYS A 10 10.03 1.90 -17.99
CA LYS A 10 9.78 2.69 -16.76
C LYS A 10 8.37 2.44 -16.22
N TYR A 11 7.34 2.44 -17.07
CA TYR A 11 5.96 2.16 -16.65
C TYR A 11 5.77 0.76 -16.09
N ILE A 12 6.42 -0.25 -16.70
CA ILE A 12 6.38 -1.62 -16.20
C ILE A 12 7.00 -1.68 -14.79
N LEU A 13 8.16 -1.04 -14.58
CA LEU A 13 8.81 -1.00 -13.27
C LEU A 13 7.96 -0.29 -12.22
N ALA A 14 7.31 0.82 -12.57
CA ALA A 14 6.41 1.55 -11.67
C ALA A 14 5.15 0.77 -11.28
N ILE A 15 4.86 -0.37 -11.92
CA ILE A 15 3.79 -1.28 -11.53
C ILE A 15 4.35 -2.48 -10.75
N ILE A 16 5.45 -3.07 -11.22
CA ILE A 16 6.00 -4.30 -10.63
C ILE A 16 6.60 -4.03 -9.24
N ILE A 17 7.36 -2.94 -9.06
CA ILE A 17 8.00 -2.60 -7.79
C ILE A 17 7.00 -2.47 -6.64
N PRO A 18 5.94 -1.64 -6.74
CA PRO A 18 4.98 -1.50 -5.65
C PRO A 18 4.24 -2.81 -5.35
N LEU A 19 3.96 -3.64 -6.36
CA LEU A 19 3.38 -4.97 -6.13
C LEU A 19 4.30 -5.89 -5.32
N ILE A 20 5.60 -5.91 -5.64
CA ILE A 20 6.58 -6.69 -4.88
C ILE A 20 6.68 -6.18 -3.44
N VAL A 21 6.69 -4.86 -3.25
CA VAL A 21 6.74 -4.25 -1.91
C VAL A 21 5.49 -4.62 -1.12
N TYR A 22 4.30 -4.38 -1.68
CA TYR A 22 3.06 -4.61 -0.98
C TYR A 22 2.85 -6.08 -0.62
N PHE A 23 3.03 -7.02 -1.56
CA PHE A 23 2.81 -8.44 -1.28
C PHE A 23 4.00 -9.08 -0.56
N GLY A 24 5.24 -8.76 -0.95
CA GLY A 24 6.43 -9.36 -0.38
C GLY A 24 6.75 -8.81 1.00
N ILE A 25 6.95 -7.49 1.11
CA ILE A 25 7.27 -6.84 2.39
C ILE A 25 6.05 -6.84 3.30
N GLY A 26 4.83 -6.66 2.76
CA GLY A 26 3.59 -6.75 3.54
C GLY A 26 3.42 -8.10 4.24
N TRP A 27 3.70 -9.20 3.54
CA TRP A 27 3.63 -10.53 4.16
C TRP A 27 4.66 -10.68 5.29
N ILE A 28 5.92 -10.30 5.05
CA ILE A 28 6.96 -10.35 6.08
C ILE A 28 6.60 -9.48 7.29
N ALA A 29 6.11 -8.25 7.07
CA ALA A 29 5.72 -7.33 8.12
C ALA A 29 4.56 -7.88 8.97
N LYS A 30 3.59 -8.54 8.33
CA LYS A 30 2.49 -9.20 9.02
C LYS A 30 2.98 -10.29 9.96
N ASP A 31 3.85 -11.17 9.47
CA ASP A 31 4.34 -12.30 10.25
C ASP A 31 5.19 -11.82 11.45
N ILE A 32 6.01 -10.78 11.23
CA ILE A 32 6.73 -10.11 12.33
C ILE A 32 5.75 -9.54 13.36
N TYR A 33 4.73 -8.79 12.92
CA TYR A 33 3.75 -8.20 13.83
C TYR A 33 3.04 -9.27 14.68
N PHE A 34 2.55 -10.35 14.06
CA PHE A 34 1.88 -11.43 14.78
C PHE A 34 2.81 -12.27 15.66
N SER A 35 4.12 -12.28 15.39
CA SER A 35 5.09 -12.91 16.29
C SER A 35 5.36 -12.11 17.57
N ILE A 36 5.09 -10.80 17.57
CA ILE A 36 5.33 -9.90 18.70
C ILE A 36 4.03 -9.64 19.47
N TRP A 37 2.89 -9.64 18.79
CA TRP A 37 1.60 -9.36 19.40
C TRP A 37 1.08 -10.57 20.18
N GLU A 38 0.82 -10.37 21.47
CA GLU A 38 0.25 -11.40 22.34
C GLU A 38 -1.24 -11.60 22.01
N ILE A 39 -1.58 -12.80 21.56
CA ILE A 39 -2.96 -13.25 21.33
C ILE A 39 -3.45 -13.88 22.62
N VAL A 40 -4.47 -13.28 23.23
CA VAL A 40 -5.09 -13.75 24.48
C VAL A 40 -6.44 -14.41 24.19
N ASP A 41 -7.01 -15.14 25.15
CA ASP A 41 -8.26 -15.88 24.97
C ASP A 41 -9.47 -14.98 24.60
N SER A 42 -9.41 -13.68 24.93
CA SER A 42 -10.43 -12.71 24.55
C SER A 42 -10.24 -12.12 23.15
N THR A 43 -9.13 -12.41 22.47
CA THR A 43 -8.83 -11.86 21.15
C THR A 43 -9.80 -12.44 20.12
N THR A 44 -10.52 -11.55 19.45
CA THR A 44 -11.51 -11.94 18.43
C THR A 44 -10.86 -12.09 17.05
N LEU A 45 -11.50 -12.88 16.17
CA LEU A 45 -11.09 -12.95 14.77
C LEU A 45 -11.13 -11.58 14.10
N GLU A 46 -12.10 -10.75 14.47
CA GLU A 46 -12.22 -9.38 13.99
C GLU A 46 -10.98 -8.54 14.30
N GLU A 47 -10.50 -8.60 15.54
CA GLU A 47 -9.30 -7.88 15.94
C GLU A 47 -8.07 -8.34 15.15
N ILE A 48 -7.91 -9.65 14.95
CA ILE A 48 -6.81 -10.22 14.15
C ILE A 48 -6.86 -9.66 12.72
N TYR A 49 -8.03 -9.70 12.08
CA TYR A 49 -8.22 -9.15 10.73
C TYR A 49 -7.92 -7.65 10.66
N ASN A 50 -8.41 -6.87 11.62
CA ASN A 50 -8.17 -5.44 11.66
C ASN A 50 -6.68 -5.11 11.84
N LYS A 51 -5.93 -5.93 12.60
CA LYS A 51 -4.47 -5.80 12.71
C LYS A 51 -3.76 -6.17 11.41
N GLU A 52 -4.18 -7.22 10.73
CA GLU A 52 -3.61 -7.58 9.43
C GLU A 52 -3.79 -6.44 8.40
N ILE A 53 -5.01 -5.92 8.26
CA ILE A 53 -5.31 -4.79 7.37
C ILE A 53 -4.48 -3.55 7.75
N LEU A 54 -4.33 -3.26 9.05
CA LEU A 54 -3.50 -2.16 9.53
C LEU A 54 -2.04 -2.31 9.10
N VAL A 55 -1.46 -3.50 9.27
CA VAL A 55 -0.04 -3.74 8.91
C VAL A 55 0.18 -3.51 7.42
N TYR A 56 -0.70 -4.04 6.55
CA TYR A 56 -0.60 -3.82 5.12
C TYR A 56 -0.78 -2.34 4.73
N ALA A 57 -1.72 -1.63 5.36
CA ALA A 57 -1.89 -0.19 5.15
C ALA A 57 -0.65 0.60 5.57
N CYS A 58 0.00 0.23 6.68
CA CYS A 58 1.26 0.84 7.12
C CYS A 58 2.40 0.60 6.12
N VAL A 59 2.48 -0.59 5.52
CA VAL A 59 3.49 -0.89 4.49
C VAL A 59 3.27 -0.03 3.25
N ALA A 60 2.04 0.10 2.77
CA ALA A 60 1.71 0.97 1.64
C ALA A 60 2.05 2.44 1.91
N VAL A 61 1.60 2.98 3.05
CA VAL A 61 1.94 4.37 3.45
C VAL A 61 3.45 4.55 3.59
N GLY A 62 4.16 3.58 4.18
CA GLY A 62 5.61 3.59 4.29
C GLY A 62 6.31 3.65 2.93
N TYR A 63 5.83 2.88 1.95
CA TYR A 63 6.33 2.93 0.58
C TYR A 63 6.12 4.31 -0.05
N ILE A 64 4.93 4.89 0.06
CA ILE A 64 4.61 6.21 -0.48
C ILE A 64 5.50 7.31 0.14
N ILE A 65 5.74 7.24 1.46
CA ILE A 65 6.67 8.14 2.14
C ILE A 65 8.10 7.99 1.60
N LEU A 66 8.57 6.76 1.38
CA LEU A 66 9.89 6.53 0.78
C LEU A 66 9.95 7.09 -0.64
N CYS A 67 8.90 6.92 -1.45
CA CYS A 67 8.81 7.54 -2.77
C CYS A 67 8.91 9.06 -2.70
N HIS A 68 8.21 9.67 -1.74
CA HIS A 68 8.28 11.12 -1.51
C HIS A 68 9.70 11.57 -1.15
N ILE A 69 10.36 10.87 -0.23
CA ILE A 69 11.73 11.17 0.21
C ILE A 69 12.74 11.03 -0.94
N ILE A 70 12.63 9.97 -1.76
CA ILE A 70 13.58 9.73 -2.87
C ILE A 70 13.41 10.77 -3.98
N LEU A 71 12.18 11.23 -4.24
CA LEU A 71 11.94 12.27 -5.24
C LEU A 71 12.37 13.67 -4.75
N ASP A 72 12.45 13.88 -3.45
CA ASP A 72 12.91 15.12 -2.81
C ASP A 72 12.19 16.35 -3.43
N ASP A 73 12.94 17.36 -3.90
CA ASP A 73 12.40 18.57 -4.54
C ASP A 73 11.56 18.31 -5.81
N ASN A 74 11.69 17.13 -6.44
CA ASN A 74 10.90 16.76 -7.61
C ASN A 74 9.57 16.10 -7.23
N SER A 75 9.28 15.93 -5.94
CA SER A 75 8.09 15.23 -5.50
C SER A 75 6.82 16.07 -5.74
N PRO A 76 5.81 15.53 -6.46
CA PRO A 76 4.52 16.21 -6.56
C PRO A 76 3.76 16.04 -5.25
N VAL A 77 4.02 16.92 -4.27
CA VAL A 77 3.47 16.85 -2.90
C VAL A 77 1.96 16.55 -2.90
N GLY A 78 1.19 17.25 -3.72
CA GLY A 78 -0.26 16.99 -3.84
C GLY A 78 -0.61 15.59 -4.37
N GLY A 79 0.20 15.07 -5.31
CA GLY A 79 0.05 13.71 -5.81
C GLY A 79 0.42 12.65 -4.78
N MET A 80 1.46 12.89 -3.96
CA MET A 80 1.87 11.98 -2.89
C MET A 80 0.87 11.95 -1.73
N VAL A 81 0.31 13.11 -1.36
CA VAL A 81 -0.78 13.18 -0.38
C VAL A 81 -2.00 12.42 -0.90
N PHE A 82 -2.34 12.59 -2.18
CA PHE A 82 -3.45 11.86 -2.79
C PHE A 82 -3.19 10.35 -2.82
N ALA A 83 -1.98 9.91 -3.19
CA ALA A 83 -1.57 8.50 -3.14
C ALA A 83 -1.70 7.92 -1.73
N GLY A 84 -1.19 8.63 -0.72
CA GLY A 84 -1.24 8.22 0.69
C GLY A 84 -2.66 8.17 1.27
N ALA A 85 -3.61 8.93 0.70
CA ALA A 85 -5.00 8.88 1.13
C ALA A 85 -5.68 7.53 0.79
N PHE A 86 -5.26 6.82 -0.25
CA PHE A 86 -5.89 5.54 -0.64
C PHE A 86 -5.75 4.45 0.42
N PRO A 87 -4.52 4.13 0.92
CA PRO A 87 -4.37 3.19 2.02
C PRO A 87 -5.16 3.58 3.28
N VAL A 88 -5.17 4.88 3.61
CA VAL A 88 -5.88 5.39 4.81
C VAL A 88 -7.38 5.24 4.67
N VAL A 89 -7.95 5.63 3.53
CA VAL A 89 -9.38 5.46 3.24
C VAL A 89 -9.76 3.99 3.18
N GLY A 90 -8.91 3.15 2.57
CA GLY A 90 -9.11 1.70 2.52
C GLY A 90 -9.21 1.10 3.92
N TYR A 91 -8.26 1.44 4.80
CA TYR A 91 -8.27 1.01 6.19
C TYR A 91 -9.55 1.45 6.91
N ILE A 92 -9.90 2.75 6.81
CA ILE A 92 -11.08 3.29 7.50
C ILE A 92 -12.36 2.60 7.03
N LEU A 93 -12.53 2.41 5.72
CA LEU A 93 -13.70 1.74 5.18
C LEU A 93 -13.79 0.28 5.66
N CYS A 94 -12.68 -0.45 5.68
CA CYS A 94 -12.69 -1.87 6.00
C CYS A 94 -12.83 -2.16 7.49
N VAL A 95 -12.32 -1.27 8.35
CA VAL A 95 -12.36 -1.47 9.82
C VAL A 95 -13.60 -0.86 10.46
N TYR A 96 -14.10 0.27 9.95
CA TYR A 96 -15.15 1.03 10.63
C TYR A 96 -16.48 1.11 9.88
N VAL A 97 -16.52 0.81 8.58
CA VAL A 97 -17.72 1.01 7.74
C VAL A 97 -18.29 -0.28 7.20
N LEU A 98 -17.43 -1.16 6.68
CA LEU A 98 -17.82 -2.41 6.06
C LEU A 98 -17.80 -3.57 7.06
N PRO A 99 -18.71 -4.55 6.91
CA PRO A 99 -18.63 -5.78 7.68
C PRO A 99 -17.39 -6.57 7.26
N ILE A 100 -16.83 -7.29 8.22
CA ILE A 100 -15.66 -8.14 8.01
C ILE A 100 -15.99 -9.19 6.95
N SER A 101 -15.24 -9.11 5.86
CA SER A 101 -15.43 -9.96 4.71
C SER A 101 -14.15 -9.97 3.88
N GLU A 102 -13.95 -11.06 3.15
CA GLU A 102 -12.94 -11.16 2.10
C GLU A 102 -13.06 -10.01 1.09
N GLY A 103 -14.30 -9.58 0.79
CA GLY A 103 -14.56 -8.45 -0.09
C GLY A 103 -13.96 -7.13 0.42
N ALA A 104 -14.07 -6.85 1.72
CA ALA A 104 -13.46 -5.68 2.33
C ALA A 104 -11.92 -5.77 2.28
N ALA A 105 -11.34 -6.93 2.58
CA ALA A 105 -9.89 -7.13 2.50
C ALA A 105 -9.35 -6.93 1.07
N ILE A 106 -10.08 -7.41 0.06
CA ILE A 106 -9.76 -7.17 -1.36
C ILE A 106 -9.84 -5.68 -1.69
N LEU A 107 -10.87 -4.97 -1.23
CA LEU A 107 -10.99 -3.52 -1.44
C LEU A 107 -9.80 -2.76 -0.83
N ASN A 108 -9.43 -3.05 0.42
CA ASN A 108 -8.26 -2.44 1.05
C ASN A 108 -6.99 -2.67 0.23
N THR A 109 -6.81 -3.91 -0.23
CA THR A 109 -5.66 -4.30 -1.06
C THR A 109 -5.60 -3.53 -2.37
N ILE A 110 -6.74 -3.41 -3.08
CA ILE A 110 -6.82 -2.64 -4.32
C ILE A 110 -6.46 -1.19 -4.06
N LEU A 111 -7.02 -0.56 -3.02
CA LEU A 111 -6.75 0.84 -2.71
C LEU A 111 -5.27 1.06 -2.35
N CYS A 112 -4.68 0.19 -1.54
CA CYS A 112 -3.26 0.28 -1.20
C CYS A 112 -2.36 0.19 -2.43
N ILE A 113 -2.58 -0.83 -3.28
CA ILE A 113 -1.79 -1.03 -4.51
C ILE A 113 -1.96 0.15 -5.47
N VAL A 114 -3.17 0.69 -5.61
CA VAL A 114 -3.43 1.86 -6.45
C VAL A 114 -2.66 3.08 -5.91
N GLY A 115 -2.67 3.30 -4.60
CA GLY A 115 -1.86 4.32 -3.92
C GLY A 115 -0.38 4.18 -4.25
N ASP A 116 0.16 2.98 -4.06
CA ASP A 116 1.58 2.69 -4.29
C ASP A 116 1.96 2.89 -5.76
N ILE A 117 1.16 2.38 -6.72
CA ILE A 117 1.39 2.59 -8.15
C ILE A 117 1.37 4.09 -8.50
N MET A 118 0.42 4.86 -7.96
CA MET A 118 0.39 6.31 -8.20
C MET A 118 1.66 7.00 -7.69
N ALA A 119 2.17 6.60 -6.53
CA ALA A 119 3.44 7.10 -6.01
C ALA A 119 4.63 6.69 -6.90
N SER A 120 4.68 5.44 -7.37
CA SER A 120 5.72 4.97 -8.29
C SER A 120 5.69 5.68 -9.65
N LEU A 121 4.49 6.02 -10.15
CA LEU A 121 4.35 6.76 -11.42
C LEU A 121 4.91 8.18 -11.34
N ALA A 122 5.05 8.76 -10.15
CA ALA A 122 5.68 10.06 -9.98
C ALA A 122 7.15 10.07 -10.42
N PHE A 123 7.85 8.93 -10.43
CA PHE A 123 9.22 8.79 -10.94
C PHE A 123 9.33 8.84 -12.47
N ILE A 124 8.21 8.75 -13.18
CA ILE A 124 8.19 8.76 -14.66
C ILE A 124 7.93 10.18 -15.18
N ARG A 125 7.47 11.11 -14.34
CA ARG A 125 7.31 12.52 -14.74
C ARG A 125 8.69 13.13 -15.01
N GLU A 126 8.98 13.30 -16.29
CA GLU A 126 10.04 14.17 -16.84
C GLU A 126 9.54 15.62 -16.94
#